data_AF-A0A1D2QZC9-F1
#
_entry.id   AF-A0A1D2QZC9-F1
#
_cell.length_a   1.000
_cell.length_b   1.000
_cell.length_c   1.000
_cell.angle_alpha   90.00
_cell.angle_beta   90.00
_cell.angle_gamma   90.00
#
_symmetry.space_group_name_H-M   'P 1'
#
loop_
_entity.id
_entity.type
_entity.pdbx_description
1 polymer ?
#
loop_
_entity_poly.entity_id
_entity_poly.type
_entity_poly.pdbx_seq_one_letter_code
_entity_poly.pdbx_strand_id
1 'polypeptide(L)'
;MKTKIKLNLENILIAVMVCFYFIGIVGAEDWQMFHHDLEHTGETSDVIKNPENLEFVWKFKTGGDVYSSPAVSGNYVYVGSDDDYVYCLDKNTGGLIWKFETSGNVDSSPAVSGNYVYVGSYDDYVYCLDKNTGGLIWKFKTGGNVRSSPAVSGNYVYVGSVNDYIYCLNKDTGELKWNFGTGSVHSPAISGDYAYVVFGGYFGHYVYCLNKDTGDVKWKFKTEGNVGSSPAVSGNYVYVGSYDDYVYCLNKDIGGLKWKFKTGGDVDSSPAVSGNYVYVGSDDDYVYCLNKDMGGLKWKFKTGGDVDSSPAVSGNYVYVGSYDDYVYCLDKNTGGLIWKFKTEGNVDSSPAVSGNYVYVGSDDNYVYAFAVLKLIGSSCSKDSECKTMNCFKGVCKVKGYCDVDSDCFSGEYCSNNKCEVLKFIESSCSRDSECENGNCFKGVCRVKGYCGVDSDCSSGEYCSDNKCETLKPINSSCSEDSECENGNCFMWVCREEEYCKRDSDCSSGEYCYNNTCKIKKGIDVVWFFILGFILFLIFLILVYFVKIRKNEK
;
A
#
# COMPACT_ATOMS: atom_id res chain seq x y z
N MET A 1 -55.88 -18.58 16.87
CA MET A 1 -55.08 -19.73 16.36
C MET A 1 -53.68 -19.24 16.06
N LYS A 2 -52.66 -19.80 16.72
CA LYS A 2 -51.25 -19.42 16.55
C LYS A 2 -50.69 -20.07 15.29
N THR A 3 -50.35 -19.29 14.28
CA THR A 3 -49.60 -19.78 13.11
C THR A 3 -48.13 -19.89 13.52
N LYS A 4 -47.67 -21.12 13.79
CA LYS A 4 -46.25 -21.41 14.04
C LYS A 4 -45.50 -21.30 12.71
N ILE A 5 -44.68 -20.27 12.55
CA ILE A 5 -43.65 -20.19 11.51
C ILE A 5 -42.63 -21.27 11.84
N LYS A 6 -42.60 -22.37 11.06
CA LYS A 6 -41.54 -23.37 11.11
C LYS A 6 -40.34 -22.79 10.40
N LEU A 7 -39.44 -22.15 11.14
CA LEU A 7 -38.10 -21.81 10.66
C LEU A 7 -37.34 -23.12 10.42
N ASN A 8 -36.95 -23.37 9.17
CA ASN A 8 -36.22 -24.57 8.77
C ASN A 8 -34.77 -24.44 9.27
N LEU A 9 -34.30 -25.43 10.04
CA LEU A 9 -32.97 -25.43 10.67
C LEU A 9 -31.84 -25.32 9.62
N GLU A 10 -32.07 -25.85 8.42
CA GLU A 10 -31.15 -25.75 7.28
C GLU A 10 -30.99 -24.31 6.77
N ASN A 11 -32.07 -23.52 6.76
CA ASN A 11 -31.99 -22.11 6.33
C ASN A 11 -31.30 -21.23 7.38
N ILE A 12 -31.40 -21.59 8.67
CA ILE A 12 -30.64 -20.92 9.74
C ILE A 12 -29.16 -21.31 9.64
N LEU A 13 -28.84 -22.57 9.38
CA LEU A 13 -27.45 -23.02 9.19
C LEU A 13 -26.80 -22.40 7.95
N ILE A 14 -27.53 -22.26 6.84
CA ILE A 14 -27.04 -21.58 5.64
C ILE A 14 -26.89 -20.08 5.90
N ALA A 15 -27.84 -19.42 6.56
CA ALA A 15 -27.72 -18.00 6.91
C ALA A 15 -26.56 -17.76 7.89
N VAL A 16 -26.36 -18.63 8.88
CA VAL A 16 -25.23 -18.57 9.82
C VAL A 16 -23.92 -18.87 9.12
N MET A 17 -23.84 -19.85 8.22
CA MET A 17 -22.63 -20.11 7.41
C MET A 17 -22.31 -18.98 6.43
N VAL A 18 -23.32 -18.34 5.83
CA VAL A 18 -23.14 -17.14 4.99
C VAL A 18 -22.69 -15.96 5.84
N CYS A 19 -23.23 -15.78 7.05
CA CYS A 19 -22.72 -14.79 8.00
C CYS A 19 -21.29 -15.10 8.46
N PHE A 20 -20.91 -16.36 8.66
CA PHE A 20 -19.52 -16.74 8.99
C PHE A 20 -18.56 -16.66 7.79
N TYR A 21 -19.04 -16.81 6.55
CA TYR A 21 -18.25 -16.56 5.34
C TYR A 21 -18.03 -15.06 5.07
N PHE A 22 -18.90 -14.19 5.60
CA PHE A 22 -18.77 -12.73 5.57
C PHE A 22 -18.13 -12.13 6.83
N ILE A 23 -17.94 -12.90 7.90
CA ILE A 23 -16.91 -12.58 8.90
C ILE A 23 -15.57 -12.99 8.27
N GLY A 24 -15.21 -12.27 7.20
CA GLY A 24 -13.82 -12.17 6.83
C GLY A 24 -13.07 -11.73 8.07
N ILE A 25 -11.89 -12.32 8.29
CA ILE A 25 -10.92 -11.78 9.23
C ILE A 25 -10.82 -10.29 8.89
N VAL A 26 -11.29 -9.42 9.77
CA VAL A 26 -11.23 -7.97 9.57
C VAL A 26 -9.75 -7.62 9.66
N GLY A 27 -9.07 -7.66 8.52
CA GLY A 27 -7.74 -7.09 8.35
C GLY A 27 -7.85 -5.58 8.46
N ALA A 28 -6.72 -4.93 8.76
CA ALA A 28 -6.63 -3.47 8.66
C ALA A 28 -7.11 -3.00 7.29
N GLU A 29 -7.90 -1.94 7.26
CA GLU A 29 -8.32 -1.28 6.03
C GLU A 29 -7.11 -0.61 5.38
N ASP A 30 -7.04 -0.68 4.04
CA ASP A 30 -5.98 -0.02 3.28
C ASP A 30 -6.30 1.47 3.13
N TRP A 31 -5.28 2.33 3.22
CA TRP A 31 -5.37 3.76 2.90
C TRP A 31 -4.74 4.01 1.54
N GLN A 32 -5.39 3.56 0.47
CA GLN A 32 -4.73 3.29 -0.82
C GLN A 32 -4.34 4.54 -1.61
N MET A 33 -4.85 5.71 -1.26
CA MET A 33 -4.62 6.95 -2.00
C MET A 33 -4.73 8.16 -1.07
N PHE A 34 -4.44 9.34 -1.62
CA PHE A 34 -4.67 10.61 -0.92
C PHE A 34 -6.08 10.65 -0.32
N HIS A 35 -6.14 10.96 0.98
CA HIS A 35 -7.40 11.11 1.71
C HIS A 35 -8.34 9.89 1.70
N HIS A 36 -7.72 8.70 1.75
CA HIS A 36 -8.32 7.37 1.93
C HIS A 36 -9.07 6.79 0.74
N ASP A 37 -10.11 7.48 0.26
CA ASP A 37 -11.05 6.97 -0.74
C ASP A 37 -11.20 7.91 -1.95
N LEU A 38 -11.90 7.44 -2.98
CA LEU A 38 -12.12 8.22 -4.21
C LEU A 38 -12.90 9.51 -3.98
N GLU A 39 -13.73 9.54 -2.94
CA GLU A 39 -14.49 10.69 -2.52
C GLU A 39 -13.67 11.70 -1.72
N HIS A 40 -12.41 11.37 -1.37
CA HIS A 40 -11.56 12.10 -0.44
C HIS A 40 -12.29 12.43 0.87
N THR A 41 -12.95 11.45 1.49
CA THR A 41 -13.61 11.71 2.78
C THR A 41 -12.60 11.86 3.92
N GLY A 42 -11.39 11.31 3.77
CA GLY A 42 -10.40 11.27 4.83
C GLY A 42 -10.81 10.45 6.04
N GLU A 43 -11.82 9.58 5.93
CA GLU A 43 -12.31 8.73 7.02
C GLU A 43 -12.02 7.26 6.75
N THR A 44 -11.39 6.58 7.70
CA THR A 44 -11.25 5.12 7.72
C THR A 44 -12.23 4.48 8.71
N SER A 45 -12.63 3.24 8.44
CA SER A 45 -13.38 2.40 9.38
C SER A 45 -12.50 1.81 10.49
N ASP A 46 -11.18 1.81 10.29
CA ASP A 46 -10.24 1.42 11.34
C ASP A 46 -10.32 2.38 12.53
N VAL A 47 -10.19 1.82 13.73
CA VAL A 47 -10.24 2.59 14.98
C VAL A 47 -8.99 2.33 15.80
N ILE A 48 -8.15 3.36 15.91
CA ILE A 48 -7.03 3.35 16.87
C ILE A 48 -7.61 3.45 18.28
N LYS A 49 -7.47 2.37 19.05
CA LYS A 49 -7.91 2.31 20.44
C LYS A 49 -6.87 2.97 21.34
N ASN A 50 -7.32 3.82 22.25
CA ASN A 50 -6.49 4.51 23.25
C ASN A 50 -5.31 5.29 22.63
N PRO A 51 -5.56 6.21 21.68
CA PRO A 51 -4.51 6.91 20.95
C PRO A 51 -3.64 7.84 21.82
N GLU A 52 -4.03 8.11 23.07
CA GLU A 52 -3.16 8.73 24.06
C GLU A 52 -1.88 7.91 24.34
N ASN A 53 -1.88 6.63 24.00
CA ASN A 53 -0.73 5.72 24.11
C ASN A 53 -0.05 5.46 22.75
N LEU A 54 -0.28 6.30 21.74
CA LEU A 54 0.49 6.21 20.50
C LEU A 54 1.98 6.41 20.81
N GLU A 55 2.80 5.47 20.36
CA GLU A 55 4.25 5.50 20.47
C GLU A 55 4.87 5.63 19.09
N PHE A 56 6.01 6.33 19.03
CA PHE A 56 6.89 6.29 17.87
C PHE A 56 7.39 4.86 17.66
N VAL A 57 7.17 4.30 16.47
CA VAL A 57 7.55 2.93 16.12
C VAL A 57 8.83 2.92 15.29
N TRP A 58 8.81 3.64 14.17
CA TRP A 58 9.93 3.74 13.25
C TRP A 58 9.90 5.07 12.49
N LYS A 59 11.06 5.46 11.95
CA LYS A 59 11.18 6.46 10.88
C LYS A 59 12.10 5.96 9.79
N PHE A 60 11.81 6.31 8.55
CA PHE A 60 12.66 6.03 7.38
C PHE A 60 13.18 7.35 6.81
N LYS A 61 14.49 7.44 6.58
CA LYS A 61 15.14 8.64 6.05
C LYS A 61 15.17 8.62 4.52
N THR A 62 14.53 9.60 3.89
CA THR A 62 14.65 9.90 2.46
C THR A 62 15.84 10.86 2.22
N GLY A 63 16.16 11.14 0.96
CA GLY A 63 17.17 12.13 0.59
C GLY A 63 16.67 13.58 0.53
N GLY A 64 15.35 13.78 0.60
CA GLY A 64 14.65 15.05 0.43
C GLY A 64 13.35 15.09 1.24
N ASP A 65 12.72 16.25 1.29
CA ASP A 65 11.46 16.50 2.01
C ASP A 65 10.36 15.52 1.59
N VAL A 66 9.45 15.21 2.51
CA VAL A 66 8.35 14.26 2.26
C VAL A 66 7.01 14.98 2.37
N TYR A 67 6.68 15.79 1.37
CA TYR A 67 5.36 16.44 1.23
C TYR A 67 4.26 15.44 0.83
N SER A 68 4.65 14.41 0.07
CA SER A 68 3.76 13.33 -0.36
C SER A 68 3.05 12.67 0.83
N SER A 69 1.74 12.49 0.73
CA SER A 69 0.97 11.78 1.76
C SER A 69 1.15 10.27 1.59
N PRO A 70 1.40 9.50 2.67
CA PRO A 70 1.59 8.07 2.55
C PRO A 70 0.34 7.36 2.04
N ALA A 71 0.52 6.40 1.14
CA ALA A 71 -0.51 5.44 0.76
C ALA A 71 -0.17 4.06 1.34
N VAL A 72 -1.13 3.42 2.00
CA VAL A 72 -0.94 2.13 2.67
C VAL A 72 -1.77 1.08 1.97
N SER A 73 -1.14 0.00 1.49
CA SER A 73 -1.88 -1.13 0.93
C SER A 73 -1.26 -2.48 1.26
N GLY A 74 -1.99 -3.31 1.99
CA GLY A 74 -1.50 -4.57 2.54
C GLY A 74 -0.39 -4.35 3.55
N ASN A 75 0.80 -4.87 3.26
CA ASN A 75 1.97 -4.77 4.13
C ASN A 75 2.92 -3.62 3.75
N TYR A 76 2.52 -2.72 2.85
CA TYR A 76 3.40 -1.71 2.29
C TYR A 76 2.88 -0.29 2.50
N VAL A 77 3.82 0.64 2.69
CA VAL A 77 3.62 2.09 2.71
C VAL A 77 4.35 2.67 1.52
N TYR A 78 3.65 3.43 0.69
CA TYR A 78 4.17 4.09 -0.51
C TYR A 78 4.19 5.59 -0.30
N VAL A 79 5.26 6.25 -0.71
CA VAL A 79 5.42 7.69 -0.54
C VAL A 79 6.39 8.26 -1.57
N GLY A 80 6.11 9.46 -2.07
CA GLY A 80 7.05 10.25 -2.87
C GLY A 80 7.93 11.16 -2.02
N SER A 81 9.01 11.66 -2.59
CA SER A 81 9.95 12.56 -1.90
C SER A 81 10.60 13.52 -2.89
N ASP A 82 11.09 14.63 -2.36
CA ASP A 82 11.78 15.69 -3.10
C ASP A 82 13.18 15.32 -3.60
N ASP A 83 13.64 14.12 -3.28
CA ASP A 83 14.87 13.54 -3.82
C ASP A 83 14.67 12.77 -5.13
N ASP A 84 13.58 13.03 -5.84
CA ASP A 84 13.18 12.40 -7.10
C ASP A 84 12.78 10.91 -6.97
N TYR A 85 12.60 10.36 -5.77
CA TYR A 85 12.26 8.95 -5.57
C TYR A 85 10.81 8.71 -5.12
N VAL A 86 10.25 7.60 -5.60
CA VAL A 86 9.10 6.92 -5.02
C VAL A 86 9.61 5.77 -4.15
N TYR A 87 9.17 5.70 -2.90
CA TYR A 87 9.57 4.70 -1.93
C TYR A 87 8.43 3.72 -1.65
N CYS A 88 8.78 2.44 -1.44
CA CYS A 88 7.93 1.42 -0.86
C CYS A 88 8.62 0.85 0.39
N LEU A 89 7.95 0.95 1.52
CA LEU A 89 8.45 0.57 2.83
C LEU A 89 7.58 -0.54 3.41
N ASP A 90 8.18 -1.42 4.21
CA ASP A 90 7.44 -2.35 5.04
C ASP A 90 6.62 -1.58 6.09
N LYS A 91 5.31 -1.83 6.11
CA LYS A 91 4.34 -1.15 6.97
C LYS A 91 4.66 -1.22 8.46
N ASN A 92 5.31 -2.29 8.91
CA ASN A 92 5.54 -2.57 10.33
C ASN A 92 6.90 -2.12 10.83
N THR A 93 7.92 -2.20 9.97
CA THR A 93 9.33 -1.99 10.34
C THR A 93 9.92 -0.72 9.73
N GLY A 94 9.29 -0.16 8.70
CA GLY A 94 9.85 0.95 7.92
C GLY A 94 11.01 0.54 7.02
N GLY A 95 11.31 -0.77 6.90
CA GLY A 95 12.39 -1.27 6.05
C GLY A 95 12.10 -1.01 4.57
N LEU A 96 13.10 -0.57 3.82
CA LEU A 96 12.98 -0.34 2.38
C LEU A 96 12.72 -1.67 1.65
N ILE A 97 11.63 -1.73 0.88
CA ILE A 97 11.30 -2.85 0.00
C ILE A 97 11.85 -2.58 -1.40
N TRP A 98 11.47 -1.43 -1.97
CA TRP A 98 11.99 -0.93 -3.24
C TRP A 98 11.92 0.59 -3.28
N LYS A 99 12.70 1.20 -4.17
CA LYS A 99 12.53 2.61 -4.56
C LYS A 99 12.68 2.75 -6.07
N PHE A 100 11.99 3.72 -6.64
CA PHE A 100 12.00 4.03 -8.06
C PHE A 100 12.44 5.48 -8.27
N GLU A 101 13.44 5.70 -9.12
CA GLU A 101 13.95 7.03 -9.46
C GLU A 101 13.14 7.62 -10.60
N THR A 102 12.54 8.77 -10.36
CA THR A 102 12.00 9.65 -11.40
C THR A 102 13.08 10.65 -11.83
N SER A 103 12.76 11.70 -12.58
CA SER A 103 13.74 12.75 -12.92
C SER A 103 13.35 14.13 -12.39
N GLY A 104 12.56 14.16 -11.33
CA GLY A 104 12.12 15.36 -10.63
C GLY A 104 11.30 15.02 -9.39
N ASN A 105 11.11 15.99 -8.51
CA ASN A 105 10.42 15.85 -7.22
C ASN A 105 9.10 15.07 -7.30
N VAL A 106 8.82 14.28 -6.26
CA VAL A 106 7.61 13.46 -6.16
C VAL A 106 6.74 13.91 -5.00
N ASP A 107 6.12 15.09 -5.14
CA ASP A 107 5.11 15.59 -4.19
C ASP A 107 3.77 14.88 -4.29
N SER A 108 3.48 14.31 -5.46
CA SER A 108 2.25 13.58 -5.71
C SER A 108 2.11 12.42 -4.72
N SER A 109 0.97 12.32 -4.04
CA SER A 109 0.70 11.18 -3.17
C SER A 109 0.40 9.95 -4.02
N PRO A 110 1.05 8.79 -3.78
CA PRO A 110 0.80 7.60 -4.57
C PRO A 110 -0.66 7.13 -4.44
N ALA A 111 -1.19 6.53 -5.51
CA ALA A 111 -2.44 5.81 -5.48
C ALA A 111 -2.23 4.35 -5.85
N VAL A 112 -2.67 3.43 -5.00
CA VAL A 112 -2.49 2.00 -5.16
C VAL A 112 -3.80 1.37 -5.62
N SER A 113 -3.78 0.58 -6.69
CA SER A 113 -4.99 -0.11 -7.15
C SER A 113 -4.67 -1.45 -7.77
N GLY A 114 -4.97 -2.53 -7.05
CA GLY A 114 -4.58 -3.88 -7.46
C GLY A 114 -3.07 -4.08 -7.35
N ASN A 115 -2.42 -4.40 -8.48
CA ASN A 115 -0.97 -4.66 -8.54
C ASN A 115 -0.16 -3.43 -8.97
N TYR A 116 -0.77 -2.24 -9.00
CA TYR A 116 -0.13 -1.04 -9.53
C TYR A 116 -0.12 0.11 -8.54
N VAL A 117 0.94 0.92 -8.62
CA VAL A 117 1.11 2.19 -7.93
C VAL A 117 1.19 3.30 -8.97
N TYR A 118 0.33 4.30 -8.85
CA TYR A 118 0.26 5.46 -9.73
C TYR A 118 0.74 6.70 -9.00
N VAL A 119 1.59 7.50 -9.64
CA VAL A 119 2.17 8.69 -9.01
C VAL A 119 2.61 9.71 -10.07
N GLY A 120 2.47 11.00 -9.77
CA GLY A 120 2.99 12.09 -10.59
C GLY A 120 4.38 12.55 -10.14
N SER A 121 5.14 13.16 -11.05
CA SER A 121 6.43 13.80 -10.73
C SER A 121 6.54 15.17 -11.40
N TYR A 122 7.45 15.99 -10.87
CA TYR A 122 7.82 17.28 -11.43
C TYR A 122 8.61 17.16 -12.74
N ASP A 123 8.95 15.95 -13.17
CA ASP A 123 9.53 15.70 -14.50
C ASP A 123 8.50 15.67 -15.65
N ASP A 124 7.26 16.10 -15.37
CA ASP A 124 6.09 16.15 -16.26
C ASP A 124 5.45 14.79 -16.56
N TYR A 125 5.83 13.71 -15.87
CA TYR A 125 5.26 12.38 -16.09
C TYR A 125 4.28 11.93 -14.99
N VAL A 126 3.31 11.14 -15.44
CA VAL A 126 2.54 10.22 -14.60
C VAL A 126 3.16 8.84 -14.77
N TYR A 127 3.46 8.17 -13.66
CA TYR A 127 4.06 6.84 -13.60
C TYR A 127 3.05 5.79 -13.16
N CYS A 128 3.17 4.59 -13.72
CA CYS A 128 2.57 3.37 -13.20
C CYS A 128 3.68 2.35 -12.94
N LEU A 129 3.77 1.92 -11.68
CA LEU A 129 4.79 1.01 -11.19
C LEU A 129 4.14 -0.28 -10.71
N ASP A 130 4.85 -1.40 -10.83
CA ASP A 130 4.48 -2.66 -10.19
C ASP A 130 4.55 -2.51 -8.66
N LYS A 131 3.46 -2.85 -7.98
CA LYS A 131 3.30 -2.67 -6.53
C LYS A 131 4.35 -3.43 -5.71
N ASN A 132 4.82 -4.58 -6.18
CA ASN A 132 5.67 -5.48 -5.42
C ASN A 132 7.16 -5.26 -5.71
N THR A 133 7.51 -4.85 -6.92
CA THR A 133 8.89 -4.74 -7.39
C THR A 133 9.34 -3.30 -7.63
N GLY A 134 8.41 -2.35 -7.77
CA GLY A 134 8.70 -0.97 -8.17
C GLY A 134 9.05 -0.83 -9.65
N GLY A 135 8.96 -1.91 -10.43
CA GLY A 135 9.29 -1.91 -11.85
C GLY A 135 8.33 -1.02 -12.65
N LEU A 136 8.87 -0.22 -13.57
CA LEU A 136 8.07 0.63 -14.46
C LEU A 136 7.18 -0.22 -15.38
N ILE A 137 5.86 0.01 -15.34
CA ILE A 137 4.89 -0.60 -16.25
C ILE A 137 4.65 0.32 -17.45
N TRP A 138 4.28 1.56 -17.17
CA TRP A 138 4.13 2.60 -18.18
C TRP A 138 4.39 3.97 -17.56
N LYS A 139 4.67 4.96 -18.41
CA LYS A 139 4.64 6.38 -18.04
C LYS A 139 4.00 7.21 -19.14
N PHE A 140 3.29 8.26 -18.75
CA PHE A 140 2.60 9.17 -19.64
C PHE A 140 3.19 10.57 -19.49
N LYS A 141 3.67 11.16 -20.58
CA LYS A 141 4.16 12.55 -20.57
C LYS A 141 2.97 13.51 -20.65
N THR A 142 2.81 14.34 -19.63
CA THR A 142 1.87 15.46 -19.67
C THR A 142 2.53 16.66 -20.38
N GLY A 143 2.09 17.88 -20.10
CA GLY A 143 2.75 19.10 -20.59
C GLY A 143 3.37 19.96 -19.49
N GLY A 144 3.44 19.47 -18.25
CA GLY A 144 4.01 20.18 -17.10
C GLY A 144 4.00 19.32 -15.84
N ASN A 145 4.60 19.81 -14.77
CA ASN A 145 4.75 19.10 -13.50
C ASN A 145 3.44 18.48 -13.00
N VAL A 146 3.53 17.26 -12.47
CA VAL A 146 2.38 16.51 -11.97
C VAL A 146 2.44 16.48 -10.44
N ARG A 147 2.05 17.59 -9.80
CA ARG A 147 1.92 17.69 -8.33
C ARG A 147 0.65 16.99 -7.81
N SER A 148 -0.41 16.96 -8.61
CA SER A 148 -1.69 16.31 -8.27
C SER A 148 -1.49 14.85 -7.89
N SER A 149 -2.19 14.39 -6.84
CA SER A 149 -2.26 12.96 -6.54
C SER A 149 -3.26 12.28 -7.49
N PRO A 150 -2.98 11.08 -8.02
CA PRO A 150 -3.91 10.39 -8.93
C PRO A 150 -5.11 9.79 -8.19
N ALA A 151 -6.27 9.75 -8.83
CA ALA A 151 -7.43 8.98 -8.37
C ALA A 151 -7.72 7.83 -9.34
N VAL A 152 -7.89 6.61 -8.83
CA VAL A 152 -8.04 5.40 -9.67
C VAL A 152 -9.44 4.82 -9.54
N SER A 153 -10.29 5.04 -10.53
CA SER A 153 -11.68 4.57 -10.54
C SER A 153 -11.94 3.65 -11.74
N GLY A 154 -12.24 2.38 -11.47
CA GLY A 154 -12.48 1.38 -12.50
C GLY A 154 -11.22 1.16 -13.36
N ASN A 155 -11.35 1.38 -14.66
CA ASN A 155 -10.26 1.18 -15.63
C ASN A 155 -9.46 2.45 -15.92
N TYR A 156 -9.65 3.52 -15.14
CA TYR A 156 -9.06 4.82 -15.43
C TYR A 156 -8.36 5.47 -14.24
N VAL A 157 -7.32 6.22 -14.55
CA VAL A 157 -6.56 7.07 -13.63
C VAL A 157 -6.83 8.52 -13.99
N TYR A 158 -7.22 9.31 -13.00
CA TYR A 158 -7.53 10.74 -13.13
C TYR A 158 -6.45 11.54 -12.41
N VAL A 159 -5.82 12.49 -13.09
CA VAL A 159 -4.69 13.24 -12.52
C VAL A 159 -4.55 14.62 -13.16
N GLY A 160 -4.34 15.65 -12.34
CA GLY A 160 -4.08 17.03 -12.78
C GLY A 160 -2.59 17.28 -13.06
N SER A 161 -2.30 18.31 -13.84
CA SER A 161 -0.94 18.80 -14.09
C SER A 161 -0.95 20.33 -14.08
N VAL A 162 0.17 20.93 -13.68
CA VAL A 162 0.35 22.39 -13.63
C VAL A 162 0.24 23.05 -15.02
N ASN A 163 0.15 22.26 -16.09
CA ASN A 163 -0.12 22.76 -17.44
C ASN A 163 -1.60 23.07 -17.71
N ASP A 164 -2.41 23.14 -16.66
CA ASP A 164 -3.84 23.45 -16.67
C ASP A 164 -4.77 22.33 -17.17
N TYR A 165 -4.31 21.08 -17.25
CA TYR A 165 -5.14 19.94 -17.68
C TYR A 165 -5.36 18.92 -16.57
N ILE A 166 -6.58 18.38 -16.53
CA ILE A 166 -6.82 17.05 -15.97
C ILE A 166 -6.80 16.01 -17.08
N TYR A 167 -6.15 14.89 -16.81
CA TYR A 167 -6.00 13.75 -17.69
C TYR A 167 -6.80 12.57 -17.15
N CYS A 168 -7.45 11.85 -18.07
CA CYS A 168 -8.02 10.53 -17.83
C CYS A 168 -7.24 9.52 -18.67
N LEU A 169 -6.50 8.65 -18.01
CA LEU A 169 -5.60 7.67 -18.62
C LEU A 169 -6.15 6.27 -18.39
N ASN A 170 -5.96 5.38 -19.35
CA ASN A 170 -6.19 3.95 -19.15
C ASN A 170 -5.26 3.43 -18.04
N LYS A 171 -5.83 2.76 -17.05
CA LYS A 171 -5.14 2.25 -15.87
C LYS A 171 -4.01 1.26 -16.21
N ASP A 172 -4.22 0.42 -17.22
CA ASP A 172 -3.32 -0.68 -17.56
C ASP A 172 -2.30 -0.28 -18.63
N THR A 173 -2.66 0.60 -19.56
CA THR A 173 -1.81 0.98 -20.71
C THR A 173 -1.21 2.39 -20.62
N GLY A 174 -1.75 3.26 -19.77
CA GLY A 174 -1.38 4.68 -19.71
C GLY A 174 -1.88 5.51 -20.91
N GLU A 175 -2.66 4.92 -21.81
CA GLU A 175 -3.18 5.62 -22.99
C GLU A 175 -4.20 6.70 -22.58
N LEU A 176 -4.06 7.87 -23.19
CA LEU A 176 -4.98 8.98 -22.97
C LEU A 176 -6.37 8.65 -23.50
N LYS A 177 -7.38 8.67 -22.63
CA LYS A 177 -8.80 8.59 -23.01
C LYS A 177 -9.34 9.96 -23.38
N TRP A 178 -9.17 10.92 -22.47
CA TRP A 178 -9.55 12.31 -22.65
C TRP A 178 -8.71 13.20 -21.73
N ASN A 179 -8.60 14.48 -22.07
CA ASN A 179 -8.14 15.51 -21.16
C ASN A 179 -9.12 16.69 -21.19
N PHE A 180 -9.11 17.49 -20.13
CA PHE A 180 -9.95 18.69 -20.06
C PHE A 180 -9.12 19.85 -19.47
N GLY A 181 -9.04 20.93 -20.24
CA GLY A 181 -8.37 22.16 -19.83
C GLY A 181 -9.21 22.87 -18.77
N THR A 182 -8.78 22.79 -17.52
CA THR A 182 -9.49 23.29 -16.34
C THR A 182 -8.67 24.29 -15.53
N GLY A 183 -7.35 24.25 -15.69
CA GLY A 183 -6.42 24.80 -14.72
C GLY A 183 -5.96 23.81 -13.64
N SER A 184 -6.48 22.57 -13.56
CA SER A 184 -6.39 21.78 -12.32
C SER A 184 -4.98 21.40 -11.88
N VAL A 185 -4.58 21.89 -10.70
CA VAL A 185 -3.32 21.56 -10.02
C VAL A 185 -3.51 20.51 -8.92
N HIS A 186 -4.70 20.43 -8.33
CA HIS A 186 -4.98 19.60 -7.16
C HIS A 186 -5.63 18.25 -7.50
N SER A 187 -5.55 17.31 -6.56
CA SER A 187 -6.00 15.92 -6.70
C SER A 187 -7.52 15.83 -6.93
N PRO A 188 -8.00 15.10 -7.96
CA PRO A 188 -9.41 14.99 -8.30
C PRO A 188 -10.15 14.00 -7.38
N ALA A 189 -11.37 14.35 -6.93
CA ALA A 189 -12.25 13.40 -6.25
C ALA A 189 -13.24 12.79 -7.25
N ILE A 190 -13.50 11.49 -7.16
CA ILE A 190 -14.44 10.77 -8.01
C ILE A 190 -15.62 10.30 -7.16
N SER A 191 -16.85 10.56 -7.60
CA SER A 191 -18.02 10.00 -6.95
C SER A 191 -19.15 9.70 -7.93
N GLY A 192 -19.55 8.43 -8.00
CA GLY A 192 -20.49 7.94 -8.99
C GLY A 192 -19.95 8.13 -10.41
N ASP A 193 -20.68 8.85 -11.25
CA ASP A 193 -20.32 9.10 -12.66
C ASP A 193 -19.54 10.40 -12.89
N TYR A 194 -19.13 11.06 -11.80
CA TYR A 194 -18.55 12.40 -11.89
C TYR A 194 -17.19 12.52 -11.22
N ALA A 195 -16.33 13.33 -11.83
CA ALA A 195 -15.07 13.80 -11.28
C ALA A 195 -15.22 15.26 -10.83
N TYR A 196 -14.80 15.55 -9.61
CA TYR A 196 -14.79 16.87 -9.00
C TYR A 196 -13.36 17.37 -8.98
N VAL A 197 -13.14 18.54 -9.58
CA VAL A 197 -11.80 19.09 -9.80
C VAL A 197 -11.83 20.58 -9.49
N VAL A 198 -10.69 21.12 -9.07
CA VAL A 198 -10.59 22.49 -8.57
C VAL A 198 -9.46 23.24 -9.25
N PHE A 199 -9.49 24.56 -9.16
CA PHE A 199 -8.46 25.41 -9.73
C PHE A 199 -8.14 26.63 -8.85
N GLY A 200 -6.83 26.87 -8.70
CA GLY A 200 -6.25 28.16 -8.38
C GLY A 200 -5.22 28.57 -9.44
N GLY A 201 -5.42 29.70 -10.11
CA GLY A 201 -4.49 30.22 -11.11
C GLY A 201 -5.06 31.32 -12.01
N TYR A 202 -4.36 31.61 -13.11
CA TYR A 202 -4.60 32.79 -13.96
C TYR A 202 -5.97 32.79 -14.68
N PHE A 203 -6.56 31.61 -14.91
CA PHE A 203 -7.83 31.43 -15.64
C PHE A 203 -9.09 31.48 -14.75
N GLY A 204 -8.94 31.73 -13.43
CA GLY A 204 -10.02 31.91 -12.46
C GLY A 204 -9.99 30.92 -11.29
N HIS A 205 -10.99 30.98 -10.42
CA HIS A 205 -11.05 30.15 -9.22
C HIS A 205 -12.34 29.35 -9.24
N TYR A 206 -12.27 28.12 -9.72
CA TYR A 206 -13.46 27.33 -10.01
C TYR A 206 -13.41 25.94 -9.40
N VAL A 207 -14.57 25.48 -8.95
CA VAL A 207 -14.86 24.06 -8.72
C VAL A 207 -15.66 23.56 -9.91
N TYR A 208 -15.21 22.47 -10.53
CA TYR A 208 -15.87 21.83 -11.65
C TYR A 208 -16.40 20.45 -11.25
N CYS A 209 -17.51 20.08 -11.88
CA CYS A 209 -18.00 18.71 -11.92
C CYS A 209 -18.01 18.25 -13.37
N LEU A 210 -17.24 17.22 -13.67
CA LEU A 210 -17.05 16.65 -14.99
C LEU A 210 -17.67 15.26 -15.03
N ASN A 211 -18.23 14.86 -16.17
CA ASN A 211 -18.50 13.45 -16.41
C ASN A 211 -17.17 12.68 -16.43
N LYS A 212 -17.02 11.65 -15.60
CA LYS A 212 -15.75 10.93 -15.46
C LYS A 212 -15.36 10.15 -16.72
N ASP A 213 -16.34 9.82 -17.57
CA ASP A 213 -16.11 9.02 -18.77
C ASP A 213 -15.81 9.85 -19.99
N THR A 214 -16.37 11.06 -20.10
CA THR A 214 -16.22 11.94 -21.28
C THR A 214 -15.42 13.20 -21.04
N GLY A 215 -15.28 13.64 -19.79
CA GLY A 215 -14.69 14.94 -19.42
C GLY A 215 -15.64 16.12 -19.58
N ASP A 216 -16.90 15.90 -19.97
CA ASP A 216 -17.87 16.98 -20.19
C ASP A 216 -18.25 17.68 -18.89
N VAL A 217 -18.26 19.01 -18.90
CA VAL A 217 -18.66 19.82 -17.74
C VAL A 217 -20.16 19.68 -17.49
N LYS A 218 -20.53 19.16 -16.33
CA LYS A 218 -21.91 19.18 -15.82
C LYS A 218 -22.24 20.55 -15.21
N TRP A 219 -21.37 21.04 -14.35
CA TRP A 219 -21.49 22.37 -13.74
C TRP A 219 -20.11 22.91 -13.34
N LYS A 220 -20.04 24.22 -13.12
CA LYS A 220 -18.89 24.87 -12.47
C LYS A 220 -19.37 25.98 -11.54
N PHE A 221 -18.64 26.19 -10.45
CA PHE A 221 -18.89 27.23 -9.46
C PHE A 221 -17.65 28.09 -9.31
N LYS A 222 -17.80 29.42 -9.22
CA LYS A 222 -16.69 30.36 -9.06
C LYS A 222 -16.55 30.81 -7.61
N THR A 223 -15.40 30.57 -6.99
CA THR A 223 -15.03 31.12 -5.67
C THR A 223 -14.49 32.55 -5.80
N GLU A 224 -14.28 33.23 -4.67
CA GLU A 224 -13.77 34.61 -4.66
C GLU A 224 -12.23 34.66 -4.71
N GLY A 225 -11.55 33.61 -4.27
CA GLY A 225 -10.10 33.38 -4.41
C GLY A 225 -9.76 31.96 -4.88
N ASN A 226 -8.47 31.70 -5.13
CA ASN A 226 -7.96 30.40 -5.60
C ASN A 226 -8.45 29.25 -4.72
N VAL A 227 -8.81 28.12 -5.33
CA VAL A 227 -9.14 26.90 -4.58
C VAL A 227 -7.86 26.08 -4.43
N GLY A 228 -7.23 26.14 -3.25
CA GLY A 228 -5.97 25.45 -2.93
C GLY A 228 -6.15 24.01 -2.45
N SER A 229 -7.34 23.68 -1.93
CA SER A 229 -7.57 22.34 -1.40
C SER A 229 -8.12 21.37 -2.46
N SER A 230 -7.81 20.09 -2.38
CA SER A 230 -8.56 19.06 -3.12
C SER A 230 -10.02 18.96 -2.64
N PRO A 231 -10.98 18.70 -3.54
CA PRO A 231 -12.38 18.58 -3.16
C PRO A 231 -12.62 17.28 -2.38
N ALA A 232 -13.50 17.36 -1.39
CA ALA A 232 -14.06 16.21 -0.70
C ALA A 232 -15.56 16.09 -0.99
N VAL A 233 -16.05 14.88 -1.24
CA VAL A 233 -17.43 14.62 -1.66
C VAL A 233 -18.10 13.71 -0.64
N SER A 234 -19.20 14.16 -0.05
CA SER A 234 -19.91 13.32 0.93
C SER A 234 -21.41 13.56 0.90
N GLY A 235 -22.15 12.50 0.58
CA GLY A 235 -23.59 12.57 0.35
C GLY A 235 -23.90 13.49 -0.84
N ASN A 236 -24.69 14.54 -0.59
CA ASN A 236 -25.18 15.47 -1.61
C ASN A 236 -24.30 16.72 -1.78
N TYR A 237 -23.10 16.73 -1.19
CA TYR A 237 -22.28 17.95 -1.08
C TYR A 237 -20.82 17.73 -1.45
N VAL A 238 -20.20 18.80 -1.93
CA VAL A 238 -18.77 18.93 -2.24
C VAL A 238 -18.20 20.04 -1.36
N TYR A 239 -17.07 19.78 -0.71
CA TYR A 239 -16.38 20.69 0.19
C TYR A 239 -15.01 21.06 -0.36
N VAL A 240 -14.65 22.34 -0.30
CA VAL A 240 -13.33 22.85 -0.68
C VAL A 240 -12.92 24.01 0.23
N GLY A 241 -11.64 24.12 0.53
CA GLY A 241 -10.95 25.30 1.03
C GLY A 241 -10.43 26.21 -0.09
N SER A 242 -10.27 27.49 0.22
CA SER A 242 -9.85 28.51 -0.73
C SER A 242 -8.96 29.56 -0.06
N TYR A 243 -8.07 30.17 -0.84
CA TYR A 243 -7.20 31.29 -0.45
C TYR A 243 -7.96 32.63 -0.36
N ASP A 244 -9.28 32.59 -0.16
CA ASP A 244 -10.11 33.75 0.19
C ASP A 244 -10.56 33.71 1.65
N ASP A 245 -9.90 32.90 2.47
CA ASP A 245 -10.24 32.54 3.84
C ASP A 245 -11.59 31.78 3.99
N TYR A 246 -12.08 31.07 2.96
CA TYR A 246 -13.35 30.33 3.09
C TYR A 246 -13.23 28.84 2.85
N VAL A 247 -14.00 28.10 3.67
CA VAL A 247 -14.45 26.75 3.38
C VAL A 247 -15.82 26.83 2.69
N TYR A 248 -15.94 26.26 1.50
CA TYR A 248 -17.17 26.21 0.71
C TYR A 248 -17.85 24.85 0.82
N CYS A 249 -19.18 24.84 0.83
CA CYS A 249 -20.01 23.67 0.61
C CYS A 249 -20.95 23.91 -0.57
N LEU A 250 -20.81 23.07 -1.59
CA LEU A 250 -21.57 23.14 -2.84
C LEU A 250 -22.49 21.94 -2.96
N ASN A 251 -23.64 22.12 -3.60
CA ASN A 251 -24.51 21.02 -3.97
C ASN A 251 -23.83 20.16 -5.06
N LYS A 252 -23.69 18.86 -4.81
CA LYS A 252 -23.02 17.90 -5.69
C LYS A 252 -23.66 17.78 -7.09
N ASP A 253 -24.98 17.95 -7.18
CA ASP A 253 -25.73 17.75 -8.43
C ASP A 253 -25.79 18.98 -9.30
N ILE A 254 -25.96 20.17 -8.70
CA ILE A 254 -26.19 21.42 -9.44
C ILE A 254 -25.06 22.45 -9.30
N GLY A 255 -24.10 22.24 -8.40
CA GLY A 255 -22.97 23.15 -8.17
C GLY A 255 -23.31 24.43 -7.40
N GLY A 256 -24.55 24.59 -6.93
CA GLY A 256 -24.98 25.78 -6.19
C GLY A 256 -24.39 25.84 -4.79
N LEU A 257 -23.99 27.04 -4.34
CA LEU A 257 -23.52 27.29 -2.98
C LEU A 257 -24.60 26.95 -1.95
N LYS A 258 -24.28 26.08 -0.99
CA LYS A 258 -25.12 25.80 0.17
C LYS A 258 -24.74 26.68 1.36
N TRP A 259 -23.46 26.69 1.70
CA TRP A 259 -22.91 27.57 2.74
C TRP A 259 -21.42 27.82 2.45
N LYS A 260 -20.88 28.90 3.01
CA LYS A 260 -19.44 29.11 3.15
C LYS A 260 -19.13 29.60 4.57
N PHE A 261 -17.99 29.20 5.12
CA PHE A 261 -17.53 29.55 6.46
C PHE A 261 -16.20 30.30 6.37
N LYS A 262 -16.08 31.44 7.04
CA LYS A 262 -14.85 32.26 7.02
C LYS A 262 -13.88 31.82 8.12
N THR A 263 -12.68 31.38 7.74
CA THR A 263 -11.52 31.16 8.62
C THR A 263 -10.78 32.49 8.86
N GLY A 264 -9.68 32.45 9.60
CA GLY A 264 -8.81 33.61 9.84
C GLY A 264 -7.71 33.81 8.80
N GLY A 265 -7.50 32.83 7.91
CA GLY A 265 -6.48 32.81 6.86
C GLY A 265 -6.81 31.78 5.80
N ASP A 266 -5.87 31.55 4.88
CA ASP A 266 -6.03 30.66 3.73
C ASP A 266 -6.36 29.23 4.18
N VAL A 267 -7.00 28.48 3.27
CA VAL A 267 -7.43 27.10 3.51
C VAL A 267 -6.89 26.23 2.37
N ASP A 268 -5.62 25.83 2.49
CA ASP A 268 -4.98 24.86 1.56
C ASP A 268 -5.33 23.40 1.94
N SER A 269 -5.56 23.16 3.22
CA SER A 269 -5.97 21.86 3.76
C SER A 269 -7.23 21.30 3.11
N SER A 270 -7.16 20.04 2.65
CA SER A 270 -8.29 19.34 2.05
C SER A 270 -9.31 18.91 3.11
N PRO A 271 -10.61 19.25 2.98
CA PRO A 271 -11.58 19.00 4.05
C PRO A 271 -11.85 17.50 4.25
N ALA A 272 -11.69 16.98 5.46
CA ALA A 272 -12.12 15.62 5.81
C ALA A 272 -13.58 15.63 6.26
N VAL A 273 -14.40 14.69 5.79
CA VAL A 273 -15.84 14.67 6.06
C VAL A 273 -16.23 13.36 6.72
N SER A 274 -16.63 13.44 7.98
CA SER A 274 -17.02 12.27 8.75
C SER A 274 -18.28 12.51 9.56
N GLY A 275 -19.27 11.63 9.38
CA GLY A 275 -20.60 11.77 9.96
C GLY A 275 -21.24 13.13 9.62
N ASN A 276 -21.48 13.93 10.66
CA ASN A 276 -22.14 15.24 10.56
C ASN A 276 -21.17 16.43 10.52
N TYR A 277 -19.87 16.18 10.37
CA TYR A 277 -18.85 17.21 10.52
C TYR A 277 -17.84 17.22 9.37
N VAL A 278 -17.27 18.40 9.16
CA VAL A 278 -16.18 18.67 8.22
C VAL A 278 -15.01 19.19 9.05
N TYR A 279 -13.83 18.59 8.86
CA TYR A 279 -12.58 18.92 9.55
C TYR A 279 -11.60 19.49 8.55
N VAL A 280 -10.96 20.61 8.87
CA VAL A 280 -10.06 21.29 7.92
C VAL A 280 -9.06 22.16 8.66
N GLY A 281 -7.82 22.20 8.21
CA GLY A 281 -6.79 23.13 8.68
C GLY A 281 -6.85 24.49 7.98
N SER A 282 -6.08 25.46 8.48
CA SER A 282 -5.95 26.79 7.89
C SER A 282 -4.63 27.43 8.33
N ASP A 283 -4.12 28.35 7.52
CA ASP A 283 -2.92 29.17 7.73
C ASP A 283 -3.08 30.19 8.89
N ASP A 284 -4.16 30.12 9.65
CA ASP A 284 -4.38 30.93 10.84
C ASP A 284 -4.02 30.21 12.16
N ASP A 285 -3.25 29.12 12.05
CA ASP A 285 -2.90 28.18 13.11
C ASP A 285 -4.09 27.38 13.69
N TYR A 286 -5.20 27.19 12.97
CA TYR A 286 -6.34 26.44 13.50
C TYR A 286 -6.74 25.21 12.69
N VAL A 287 -7.07 24.15 13.43
CA VAL A 287 -7.92 23.06 12.96
C VAL A 287 -9.38 23.40 13.27
N TYR A 288 -10.23 23.40 12.25
CA TYR A 288 -11.65 23.70 12.34
C TYR A 288 -12.50 22.42 12.29
N CYS A 289 -13.60 22.41 13.04
CA CYS A 289 -14.69 21.45 12.89
C CYS A 289 -15.99 22.20 12.64
N LEU A 290 -16.55 21.99 11.45
CA LEU A 290 -17.76 22.65 10.98
C LEU A 290 -18.91 21.64 10.88
N ASN A 291 -20.13 22.10 11.10
CA ASN A 291 -21.31 21.31 10.83
C ASN A 291 -21.46 21.11 9.31
N LYS A 292 -21.49 19.85 8.87
CA LYS A 292 -21.59 19.45 7.46
C LYS A 292 -22.78 20.09 6.73
N ASP A 293 -23.92 20.18 7.40
CA ASP A 293 -25.15 20.66 6.79
C ASP A 293 -25.34 22.17 6.87
N MET A 294 -24.94 22.80 7.95
CA MET A 294 -25.22 24.22 8.22
C MET A 294 -23.99 25.12 8.07
N GLY A 295 -22.78 24.56 8.01
CA GLY A 295 -21.51 25.30 7.95
C GLY A 295 -21.10 25.99 9.25
N GLY A 296 -21.90 25.88 10.32
CA GLY A 296 -21.62 26.50 11.61
C GLY A 296 -20.44 25.86 12.32
N LEU A 297 -19.59 26.67 12.95
CA LEU A 297 -18.48 26.22 13.78
C LEU A 297 -18.98 25.40 14.97
N LYS A 298 -18.43 24.19 15.13
CA LYS A 298 -18.61 23.37 16.33
C LYS A 298 -17.50 23.60 17.33
N TRP A 299 -16.26 23.47 16.88
CA TRP A 299 -15.05 23.72 17.66
C TRP A 299 -13.91 24.11 16.73
N LYS A 300 -12.88 24.76 17.29
CA LYS A 300 -11.59 24.92 16.65
C LYS A 300 -10.46 24.72 17.66
N PHE A 301 -9.33 24.21 17.21
CA PHE A 301 -8.15 23.94 18.03
C PHE A 301 -6.97 24.74 17.49
N LYS A 302 -6.24 25.44 18.37
CA LYS A 302 -5.08 26.26 17.99
C LYS A 302 -3.80 25.42 18.03
N THR A 303 -3.12 25.29 16.89
CA THR A 303 -1.75 24.78 16.75
C THR A 303 -0.72 25.91 16.98
N GLY A 304 0.57 25.61 16.87
CA GLY A 304 1.65 26.59 16.97
C GLY A 304 2.03 27.26 15.65
N GLY A 305 1.46 26.81 14.52
CA GLY A 305 1.74 27.28 13.16
C GLY A 305 0.68 26.77 12.19
N ASP A 306 0.86 27.09 10.91
CA ASP A 306 -0.06 26.78 9.80
C ASP A 306 -0.45 25.29 9.76
N VAL A 307 -1.65 25.01 9.24
CA VAL A 307 -2.23 23.67 9.16
C VAL A 307 -2.63 23.38 7.73
N ASP A 308 -1.64 23.13 6.88
CA ASP A 308 -1.84 22.77 5.46
C ASP A 308 -2.16 21.28 5.30
N SER A 309 -1.63 20.46 6.22
CA SER A 309 -1.92 19.04 6.31
C SER A 309 -3.42 18.77 6.34
N SER A 310 -3.87 17.84 5.48
CA SER A 310 -5.28 17.47 5.38
C SER A 310 -5.62 16.48 6.50
N PRO A 311 -6.70 16.71 7.29
CA PRO A 311 -6.99 15.84 8.43
C PRO A 311 -7.36 14.41 8.02
N ALA A 312 -6.96 13.43 8.82
CA ALA A 312 -7.41 12.04 8.73
C ALA A 312 -8.27 11.67 9.94
N VAL A 313 -9.40 11.02 9.70
CA VAL A 313 -10.37 10.65 10.73
C VAL A 313 -10.39 9.14 10.93
N SER A 314 -10.19 8.71 12.18
CA SER A 314 -10.31 7.31 12.59
C SER A 314 -11.15 7.22 13.86
N GLY A 315 -12.34 6.63 13.73
CA GLY A 315 -13.32 6.55 14.82
C GLY A 315 -13.70 7.92 15.40
N ASN A 316 -13.25 8.17 16.64
CA ASN A 316 -13.50 9.40 17.40
C ASN A 316 -12.31 10.38 17.40
N TYR A 317 -11.35 10.20 16.51
CA TYR A 317 -10.12 10.99 16.50
C TYR A 317 -9.83 11.61 15.14
N VAL A 318 -9.18 12.77 15.18
CA VAL A 318 -8.73 13.53 14.00
C VAL A 318 -7.22 13.69 14.11
N TYR A 319 -6.50 13.21 13.10
CA TYR A 319 -5.04 13.31 12.98
C TYR A 319 -4.67 14.35 11.95
N VAL A 320 -3.70 15.21 12.26
CA VAL A 320 -3.31 16.31 11.35
C VAL A 320 -1.89 16.78 11.66
N GLY A 321 -1.11 17.11 10.64
CA GLY A 321 0.19 17.77 10.76
C GLY A 321 0.09 19.29 10.87
N SER A 322 1.17 19.96 11.22
CA SER A 322 1.26 21.42 11.26
C SER A 322 2.71 21.87 11.05
N TYR A 323 2.86 23.13 10.65
CA TYR A 323 4.15 23.81 10.44
C TYR A 323 4.85 24.22 11.75
N ASP A 324 4.36 23.72 12.90
CA ASP A 324 5.03 23.86 14.20
C ASP A 324 5.86 22.62 14.58
N ASP A 325 6.17 21.78 13.60
CA ASP A 325 6.83 20.48 13.71
C ASP A 325 6.01 19.43 14.48
N TYR A 326 4.69 19.56 14.62
CA TYR A 326 3.88 18.57 15.34
C TYR A 326 2.89 17.81 14.46
N VAL A 327 2.79 16.51 14.75
CA VAL A 327 1.62 15.70 14.42
C VAL A 327 0.67 15.75 15.61
N TYR A 328 -0.60 16.05 15.36
CA TYR A 328 -1.66 16.16 16.36
C TYR A 328 -2.67 15.02 16.24
N CYS A 329 -3.22 14.61 17.37
CA CYS A 329 -4.43 13.78 17.49
C CYS A 329 -5.42 14.51 18.41
N LEU A 330 -6.58 14.82 17.86
CA LEU A 330 -7.65 15.58 18.52
C LEU A 330 -8.89 14.70 18.69
N ASP A 331 -9.65 14.92 19.77
CA ASP A 331 -10.97 14.35 19.91
C ASP A 331 -11.92 14.97 18.88
N LYS A 332 -12.49 14.13 18.02
CA LYS A 332 -13.37 14.49 16.91
C LYS A 332 -14.60 15.30 17.34
N ASN A 333 -15.06 15.11 18.58
CA ASN A 333 -16.30 15.70 19.08
C ASN A 333 -16.08 17.03 19.79
N THR A 334 -14.95 17.21 20.46
CA THR A 334 -14.67 18.34 21.35
C THR A 334 -13.52 19.22 20.86
N GLY A 335 -12.66 18.70 19.97
CA GLY A 335 -11.42 19.36 19.55
C GLY A 335 -10.31 19.30 20.61
N GLY A 336 -10.53 18.58 21.71
CA GLY A 336 -9.54 18.44 22.77
C GLY A 336 -8.30 17.69 22.30
N LEU A 337 -7.11 18.16 22.67
CA LEU A 337 -5.85 17.48 22.40
C LEU A 337 -5.80 16.14 23.14
N ILE A 338 -5.58 15.05 22.40
CA ILE A 338 -5.43 13.70 22.95
C ILE A 338 -3.97 13.28 22.95
N TRP A 339 -3.27 13.53 21.85
CA TRP A 339 -1.88 13.17 21.68
C TRP A 339 -1.21 14.12 20.69
N LYS A 340 0.10 14.32 20.83
CA LYS A 340 0.93 14.95 19.81
C LYS A 340 2.37 14.47 19.86
N PHE A 341 3.06 14.56 18.74
CA PHE A 341 4.47 14.20 18.62
C PHE A 341 5.23 15.27 17.84
N LYS A 342 6.45 15.59 18.28
CA LYS A 342 7.31 16.58 17.63
C LYS A 342 8.26 15.90 16.64
N THR A 343 8.14 16.19 15.36
CA THR A 343 9.13 15.88 14.31
C THR A 343 10.30 16.88 14.36
N GLU A 344 11.30 16.71 13.50
CA GLU A 344 12.46 17.63 13.42
C GLU A 344 12.28 18.70 12.34
N GLY A 345 11.10 18.75 11.71
CA GLY A 345 10.68 19.73 10.69
C GLY A 345 9.16 19.74 10.54
N ASN A 346 8.64 20.61 9.66
CA ASN A 346 7.20 20.77 9.47
C ASN A 346 6.53 19.47 9.01
N VAL A 347 5.24 19.37 9.31
CA VAL A 347 4.40 18.24 8.89
C VAL A 347 3.31 18.75 7.95
N ASP A 348 3.67 18.98 6.68
CA ASP A 348 2.70 19.29 5.62
C ASP A 348 1.99 18.03 5.10
N SER A 349 2.71 16.91 5.01
CA SER A 349 2.17 15.61 4.61
C SER A 349 0.89 15.26 5.39
N SER A 350 -0.14 14.78 4.69
CA SER A 350 -1.40 14.41 5.32
C SER A 350 -1.27 13.01 5.95
N PRO A 351 -1.72 12.81 7.20
CA PRO A 351 -1.61 11.50 7.85
C PRO A 351 -2.43 10.43 7.12
N ALA A 352 -1.89 9.20 7.10
CA ALA A 352 -2.60 8.02 6.65
C ALA A 352 -2.80 7.05 7.81
N VAL A 353 -4.03 6.58 8.00
CA VAL A 353 -4.36 5.65 9.10
C VAL A 353 -4.70 4.28 8.53
N SER A 354 -4.03 3.23 9.02
CA SER A 354 -4.34 1.87 8.59
C SER A 354 -4.05 0.86 9.71
N GLY A 355 -5.10 0.23 10.21
CA GLY A 355 -5.10 -0.62 11.39
C GLY A 355 -4.90 0.20 12.67
N ASN A 356 -3.85 -0.11 13.42
CA ASN A 356 -3.47 0.65 14.62
C ASN A 356 -2.32 1.65 14.36
N TYR A 357 -1.96 1.89 13.10
CA TYR A 357 -0.86 2.77 12.71
C TYR A 357 -1.34 4.09 12.12
N VAL A 358 -0.57 5.15 12.40
CA VAL A 358 -0.61 6.45 11.72
C VAL A 358 0.73 6.66 11.04
N TYR A 359 0.71 6.98 9.75
CA TYR A 359 1.90 7.28 8.94
C TYR A 359 1.86 8.73 8.48
N VAL A 360 3.00 9.40 8.43
CA VAL A 360 3.09 10.80 7.95
C VAL A 360 4.50 11.11 7.44
N GLY A 361 4.60 11.92 6.38
CA GLY A 361 5.85 12.53 5.93
C GLY A 361 6.17 13.82 6.68
N SER A 362 7.39 14.34 6.52
CA SER A 362 7.85 15.57 7.16
C SER A 362 9.02 16.17 6.37
N ASP A 363 9.17 17.50 6.47
CA ASP A 363 10.22 18.31 5.81
C ASP A 363 11.62 18.02 6.39
N ASP A 364 11.71 17.25 7.47
CA ASP A 364 12.98 16.73 7.99
C ASP A 364 13.54 15.54 7.19
N ASN A 365 12.97 15.23 6.02
CA ASN A 365 13.33 14.10 5.15
C ASN A 365 13.00 12.73 5.78
N TYR A 366 11.95 12.64 6.60
CA TYR A 366 11.53 11.37 7.19
C TYR A 366 10.06 11.04 6.94
N VAL A 367 9.84 9.74 6.77
CA VAL A 367 8.53 9.10 6.92
C VAL A 367 8.45 8.55 8.33
N TYR A 368 7.42 8.92 9.08
CA TYR A 368 7.19 8.49 10.45
C TYR A 368 6.04 7.48 10.54
N ALA A 369 6.15 6.55 11.49
CA ALA A 369 5.04 5.68 11.88
C ALA A 369 4.84 5.68 13.40
N PHE A 370 3.57 5.80 13.79
CA PHE A 370 3.12 5.76 15.18
C PHE A 370 2.10 4.65 15.35
N ALA A 371 2.15 3.91 16.46
CA ALA A 371 1.17 2.89 16.75
C ALA A 371 0.97 2.70 18.25
N VAL A 372 -0.20 2.19 18.63
CA VAL A 372 -0.44 1.69 19.98
C VAL A 372 0.04 0.25 20.05
N LEU A 373 1.19 0.03 20.68
CA LEU A 373 1.81 -1.30 20.82
C LEU A 373 1.33 -2.00 22.10
N LYS A 374 1.13 -3.32 22.00
CA LYS A 374 0.68 -4.18 23.09
C LYS A 374 1.80 -4.46 24.07
N LEU A 375 1.50 -4.35 25.37
CA LEU A 375 2.44 -4.62 26.46
C LEU A 375 2.71 -6.13 26.61
N ILE A 376 3.83 -6.46 27.26
CA ILE A 376 4.19 -7.84 27.63
C ILE A 376 3.02 -8.52 28.36
N GLY A 377 2.70 -9.75 27.95
CA GLY A 377 1.59 -10.54 28.48
C GLY A 377 0.26 -10.35 27.74
N SER A 378 0.15 -9.36 26.84
CA SER A 378 -1.04 -9.17 26.01
C SER A 378 -1.11 -10.20 24.89
N SER A 379 -2.33 -10.58 24.48
CA SER A 379 -2.52 -11.45 23.31
C SER A 379 -2.17 -10.74 22.01
N CYS A 380 -1.42 -11.38 21.14
CA CYS A 380 -0.98 -10.84 19.85
C CYS A 380 -1.12 -11.89 18.74
N SER A 381 -1.09 -11.44 17.48
CA SER A 381 -1.03 -12.32 16.31
C SER A 381 0.26 -12.19 15.51
N LYS A 382 0.97 -11.07 15.67
CA LYS A 382 2.22 -10.74 14.98
C LYS A 382 3.15 -9.99 15.92
N ASP A 383 4.44 -10.10 15.68
CA ASP A 383 5.48 -9.42 16.46
C ASP A 383 5.32 -7.90 16.49
N SER A 384 4.94 -7.32 15.34
CA SER A 384 4.73 -5.88 15.19
C SER A 384 3.58 -5.31 16.02
N GLU A 385 2.73 -6.15 16.61
CA GLU A 385 1.72 -5.70 17.57
C GLU A 385 2.30 -5.48 18.96
N CYS A 386 3.46 -6.06 19.26
CA CYS A 386 4.05 -6.08 20.59
C CYS A 386 5.10 -4.99 20.74
N LYS A 387 5.10 -4.31 21.88
CA LYS A 387 6.15 -3.33 22.23
C LYS A 387 7.56 -3.94 22.25
N THR A 388 7.64 -5.25 22.49
CA THR A 388 8.89 -6.01 22.48
C THR A 388 9.29 -6.51 21.09
N MET A 389 8.46 -6.27 20.07
CA MET A 389 8.60 -6.83 18.72
C MET A 389 8.75 -8.35 18.75
N ASN A 390 7.97 -9.02 19.60
CA ASN A 390 7.99 -10.47 19.77
C ASN A 390 6.65 -10.98 20.33
N CYS A 391 5.93 -11.70 19.49
CA CYS A 391 4.66 -12.34 19.73
C CYS A 391 4.84 -13.87 19.83
N PHE A 392 5.51 -14.31 20.87
CA PHE A 392 5.73 -15.73 21.10
C PHE A 392 4.46 -16.45 21.54
N LYS A 393 4.02 -17.44 20.75
CA LYS A 393 2.81 -18.26 21.01
C LYS A 393 1.55 -17.43 21.29
N GLY A 394 1.39 -16.35 20.53
CA GLY A 394 0.22 -15.47 20.61
C GLY A 394 0.20 -14.56 21.83
N VAL A 395 1.33 -14.38 22.51
CA VAL A 395 1.46 -13.47 23.66
C VAL A 395 2.73 -12.63 23.51
N CYS A 396 2.63 -11.31 23.77
CA CYS A 396 3.79 -10.43 23.75
C CYS A 396 4.79 -10.83 24.84
N LYS A 397 6.02 -11.15 24.45
CA LYS A 397 7.10 -11.57 25.36
C LYS A 397 8.33 -10.72 25.14
N VAL A 398 9.18 -10.64 26.18
CA VAL A 398 10.52 -10.05 26.03
C VAL A 398 11.33 -10.85 25.00
N LYS A 399 12.20 -10.17 24.25
CA LYS A 399 13.19 -10.83 23.39
C LYS A 399 14.02 -11.83 24.21
N GLY A 400 14.22 -13.03 23.66
CA GLY A 400 14.81 -14.19 24.34
C GLY A 400 13.94 -15.45 24.28
N TYR A 401 12.64 -15.30 24.00
CA TYR A 401 11.78 -16.38 23.50
C TYR A 401 11.66 -16.26 21.99
N CYS A 402 11.55 -17.38 21.27
CA CYS A 402 11.50 -17.37 19.81
C CYS A 402 10.69 -18.54 19.28
N ASP A 403 10.04 -18.33 18.14
CA ASP A 403 9.51 -19.38 17.27
C ASP A 403 10.42 -19.55 16.04
N VAL A 404 11.14 -18.50 15.62
CA VAL A 404 12.12 -18.49 14.51
C VAL A 404 13.38 -17.69 14.86
N ASP A 405 14.48 -17.90 14.11
CA ASP A 405 15.77 -17.23 14.35
C ASP A 405 15.68 -15.69 14.28
N SER A 406 14.75 -15.14 13.48
CA SER A 406 14.54 -13.69 13.37
C SER A 406 13.99 -13.03 14.63
N ASP A 407 13.47 -13.81 15.59
CA ASP A 407 12.96 -13.31 16.87
C ASP A 407 14.11 -12.99 17.85
N CYS A 408 15.32 -13.48 17.52
CA CYS A 408 16.51 -13.39 18.34
C CYS A 408 17.36 -12.17 17.98
N PHE A 409 18.29 -11.80 18.87
CA PHE A 409 19.23 -10.72 18.58
C PHE A 409 20.24 -11.17 17.52
N SER A 410 20.87 -10.21 16.85
CA SER A 410 22.01 -10.52 15.99
C SER A 410 23.08 -11.25 16.80
N GLY A 411 23.59 -12.37 16.28
CA GLY A 411 24.51 -13.23 17.02
C GLY A 411 23.83 -14.34 17.84
N GLU A 412 22.52 -14.52 17.71
CA GLU A 412 21.76 -15.60 18.34
C GLU A 412 20.96 -16.41 17.30
N TYR A 413 20.52 -17.61 17.69
CA TYR A 413 19.63 -18.48 16.93
C TYR A 413 18.54 -19.06 17.83
N CYS A 414 17.44 -19.51 17.23
CA CYS A 414 16.32 -20.06 17.98
C CYS A 414 16.50 -21.56 18.24
N SER A 415 16.56 -21.91 19.52
CA SER A 415 16.69 -23.30 20.01
C SER A 415 15.73 -23.55 21.16
N ASN A 416 14.90 -24.58 21.04
CA ASN A 416 13.95 -24.99 22.09
C ASN A 416 13.06 -23.85 22.62
N ASN A 417 12.63 -22.95 21.73
CA ASN A 417 11.87 -21.74 22.03
C ASN A 417 12.62 -20.65 22.82
N LYS A 418 13.96 -20.67 22.77
CA LYS A 418 14.82 -19.66 23.38
C LYS A 418 15.89 -19.22 22.41
N CYS A 419 16.26 -17.95 22.49
CA CYS A 419 17.41 -17.44 21.78
C CYS A 419 18.68 -17.90 22.49
N GLU A 420 19.53 -18.61 21.74
CA GLU A 420 20.84 -19.07 22.18
C GLU A 420 21.92 -18.36 21.36
N VAL A 421 23.05 -18.04 21.98
CA VAL A 421 24.17 -17.38 21.30
C VAL A 421 24.74 -18.32 20.23
N LEU A 422 25.05 -17.77 19.06
CA LEU A 422 25.75 -18.50 18.00
C LEU A 422 27.05 -19.09 18.55
N LYS A 423 27.34 -20.30 18.12
CA LYS A 423 28.51 -21.04 18.54
C LYS A 423 29.70 -20.61 17.69
N PHE A 424 30.80 -20.31 18.38
CA PHE A 424 32.07 -19.96 17.75
C PHE A 424 32.61 -21.14 16.94
N ILE A 425 33.46 -20.84 15.96
CA ILE A 425 34.16 -21.84 15.14
C ILE A 425 34.85 -22.88 16.03
N GLU A 426 34.80 -24.15 15.61
CA GLU A 426 35.27 -25.33 16.35
C GLU A 426 34.35 -25.84 17.47
N SER A 427 33.23 -25.17 17.73
CA SER A 427 32.19 -25.67 18.63
C SER A 427 31.36 -26.78 18.00
N SER A 428 30.80 -27.69 18.82
CA SER A 428 29.88 -28.72 18.34
C SER A 428 28.51 -28.13 17.94
N CYS A 429 28.00 -28.51 16.79
CA CYS A 429 26.72 -28.04 16.24
C CYS A 429 25.90 -29.20 15.68
N SER A 430 24.60 -28.97 15.43
CA SER A 430 23.74 -29.89 14.69
C SER A 430 23.17 -29.32 13.38
N ARG A 431 23.13 -27.98 13.25
CA ARG A 431 22.63 -27.25 12.08
C ARG A 431 23.45 -25.99 11.84
N ASP A 432 23.45 -25.51 10.60
CA ASP A 432 24.28 -24.37 10.18
C ASP A 432 23.94 -23.06 10.90
N SER A 433 22.65 -22.85 11.20
CA SER A 433 22.19 -21.67 11.94
C SER A 433 22.73 -21.57 13.36
N GLU A 434 23.38 -22.62 13.88
CA GLU A 434 24.06 -22.57 15.18
C GLU A 434 25.44 -21.91 15.10
N CYS A 435 26.00 -21.67 13.92
CA CYS A 435 27.41 -21.31 13.74
C CYS A 435 27.62 -19.84 13.41
N GLU A 436 28.51 -19.18 14.15
CA GLU A 436 28.92 -17.80 13.85
C GLU A 436 29.82 -17.76 12.62
N ASN A 437 29.40 -17.03 11.56
CA ASN A 437 30.16 -16.82 10.32
C ASN A 437 30.61 -18.12 9.61
N GLY A 438 29.77 -19.15 9.64
CA GLY A 438 30.12 -20.48 9.15
C GLY A 438 28.93 -21.40 8.95
N ASN A 439 29.22 -22.69 8.74
CA ASN A 439 28.24 -23.77 8.65
C ASN A 439 28.63 -24.93 9.57
N CYS A 440 27.67 -25.81 9.83
CA CYS A 440 27.84 -26.96 10.69
C CYS A 440 28.38 -28.15 9.91
N PHE A 441 29.71 -28.20 9.79
CA PHE A 441 30.36 -29.25 9.03
C PHE A 441 30.78 -30.43 9.94
N LYS A 442 30.19 -31.61 9.69
CA LYS A 442 30.42 -32.85 10.47
C LYS A 442 30.22 -32.65 11.98
N GLY A 443 29.20 -31.90 12.34
CA GLY A 443 28.84 -31.62 13.73
C GLY A 443 29.75 -30.61 14.43
N VAL A 444 30.56 -29.86 13.68
CA VAL A 444 31.44 -28.80 14.20
C VAL A 444 31.31 -27.53 13.36
N CYS A 445 31.19 -26.37 14.00
CA CYS A 445 31.14 -25.09 13.29
C CYS A 445 32.48 -24.83 12.59
N ARG A 446 32.44 -24.60 11.28
CA ARG A 446 33.62 -24.29 10.46
C ARG A 446 33.41 -22.98 9.72
N VAL A 447 34.51 -22.31 9.42
CA VAL A 447 34.49 -21.09 8.59
C VAL A 447 33.90 -21.40 7.22
N LYS A 448 33.24 -20.41 6.60
CA LYS A 448 32.76 -20.51 5.21
C LYS A 448 33.86 -21.05 4.29
N GLY A 449 33.50 -22.02 3.46
CA GLY A 449 34.42 -22.72 2.54
C GLY A 449 34.58 -24.22 2.84
N TYR A 450 34.09 -24.72 3.98
CA TYR A 450 33.87 -26.15 4.20
C TYR A 450 32.42 -26.49 3.89
N CYS A 451 32.18 -27.64 3.24
CA CYS A 451 30.83 -28.02 2.83
C CYS A 451 30.59 -29.51 3.02
N GLY A 452 29.35 -29.87 3.36
CA GLY A 452 28.83 -31.23 3.22
C GLY A 452 27.96 -31.40 1.98
N VAL A 453 27.36 -30.31 1.50
CA VAL A 453 26.49 -30.23 0.32
C VAL A 453 26.70 -28.90 -0.41
N ASP A 454 26.28 -28.82 -1.68
CA ASP A 454 26.45 -27.62 -2.52
C ASP A 454 25.76 -26.37 -1.94
N SER A 455 24.66 -26.54 -1.20
CA SER A 455 23.95 -25.41 -0.57
C SER A 455 24.75 -24.72 0.55
N ASP A 456 25.84 -25.32 1.02
CA ASP A 456 26.74 -24.72 2.00
C ASP A 456 27.69 -23.71 1.35
N CYS A 457 27.78 -23.71 0.02
CA CYS A 457 28.70 -22.91 -0.77
C CYS A 457 28.06 -21.63 -1.31
N SER A 458 28.90 -20.65 -1.68
CA SER A 458 28.40 -19.39 -2.22
C SER A 458 27.85 -19.59 -3.63
N SER A 459 27.06 -18.63 -4.12
CA SER A 459 26.64 -18.61 -5.52
C SER A 459 27.88 -18.61 -6.43
N GLY A 460 27.95 -19.56 -7.38
CA GLY A 460 29.12 -19.77 -8.23
C GLY A 460 30.12 -20.82 -7.73
N GLU A 461 29.80 -21.55 -6.66
CA GLU A 461 30.63 -22.62 -6.08
C GLU A 461 29.84 -23.93 -5.95
N TYR A 462 30.57 -25.06 -5.88
CA TYR A 462 30.04 -26.40 -5.60
C TYR A 462 30.87 -27.10 -4.52
N CYS A 463 30.32 -28.13 -3.90
CA CYS A 463 31.00 -28.87 -2.85
C CYS A 463 31.86 -30.01 -3.41
N SER A 464 33.17 -29.93 -3.23
CA SER A 464 34.14 -30.94 -3.68
C SER A 464 35.13 -31.26 -2.58
N ASP A 465 35.33 -32.55 -2.27
CA ASP A 465 36.27 -32.99 -1.23
C ASP A 465 36.13 -32.26 0.13
N ASN A 466 34.88 -31.93 0.50
CA ASN A 466 34.49 -31.17 1.68
C ASN A 466 34.89 -29.68 1.68
N LYS A 467 35.18 -29.11 0.50
CA LYS A 467 35.47 -27.68 0.31
C LYS A 467 34.62 -27.10 -0.81
N CYS A 468 34.26 -25.83 -0.67
CA CYS A 468 33.65 -25.09 -1.76
C CYS A 468 34.70 -24.79 -2.82
N GLU A 469 34.45 -25.25 -4.03
CA GLU A 469 35.26 -24.99 -5.22
C GLU A 469 34.46 -24.16 -6.21
N THR A 470 35.14 -23.29 -6.95
CA THR A 470 34.49 -22.45 -7.98
C THR A 470 33.98 -23.33 -9.12
N LEU A 471 32.76 -23.04 -9.60
CA LEU A 471 32.21 -23.68 -10.79
C LEU A 471 33.15 -23.48 -11.97
N LYS A 472 33.28 -24.54 -12.78
CA LYS A 472 34.22 -24.59 -13.89
C LYS A 472 33.56 -24.04 -15.16
N PRO A 473 34.29 -23.23 -15.95
CA PRO A 473 33.76 -22.62 -17.16
C PRO A 473 33.55 -23.65 -18.27
N ILE A 474 32.72 -23.32 -19.26
CA ILE A 474 32.52 -24.18 -20.44
C ILE A 474 33.87 -24.54 -21.09
N ASN A 475 34.02 -25.81 -21.50
CA ASN A 475 35.23 -26.46 -22.02
C ASN A 475 36.28 -26.89 -20.97
N SER A 476 36.03 -26.74 -19.68
CA SER A 476 36.88 -27.34 -18.63
C SER A 476 36.57 -28.82 -18.44
N SER A 477 37.53 -29.60 -17.92
CA SER A 477 37.28 -30.98 -17.51
C SER A 477 36.40 -31.07 -16.26
N CYS A 478 35.40 -31.95 -16.27
CA CYS A 478 34.46 -32.19 -15.16
C CYS A 478 34.24 -33.69 -14.92
N SER A 479 33.78 -34.05 -13.74
CA SER A 479 33.26 -35.39 -13.41
C SER A 479 31.73 -35.42 -13.30
N GLU A 480 31.14 -34.37 -12.73
CA GLU A 480 29.70 -34.26 -12.48
C GLU A 480 29.12 -32.91 -12.95
N ASP A 481 27.81 -32.86 -13.17
CA ASP A 481 27.11 -31.68 -13.72
C ASP A 481 27.17 -30.46 -12.79
N SER A 482 27.19 -30.69 -11.47
CA SER A 482 27.31 -29.63 -10.45
C SER A 482 28.64 -28.88 -10.51
N GLU A 483 29.63 -29.37 -11.24
CA GLU A 483 30.92 -28.70 -11.40
C GLU A 483 30.90 -27.59 -12.45
N CYS A 484 29.82 -27.43 -13.23
CA CYS A 484 29.79 -26.56 -14.40
C CYS A 484 28.99 -25.27 -14.15
N GLU A 485 29.55 -24.12 -14.53
CA GLU A 485 28.92 -22.79 -14.31
C GLU A 485 27.63 -22.60 -15.13
N ASN A 486 27.64 -23.11 -16.37
CA ASN A 486 26.50 -23.08 -17.28
C ASN A 486 26.48 -24.37 -18.10
N GLY A 487 25.47 -25.21 -17.88
CA GLY A 487 25.25 -26.48 -18.56
C GLY A 487 25.74 -27.72 -17.78
N ASN A 488 26.02 -28.81 -18.50
CA ASN A 488 26.17 -30.15 -17.91
C ASN A 488 27.56 -30.75 -18.19
N CYS A 489 27.96 -31.73 -17.39
CA CYS A 489 29.19 -32.46 -17.59
C CYS A 489 29.04 -33.56 -18.64
N PHE A 490 29.30 -33.20 -19.90
CA PHE A 490 29.16 -34.09 -21.05
C PHE A 490 30.53 -34.58 -21.55
N MET A 491 30.73 -35.90 -21.57
CA MET A 491 32.01 -36.55 -21.94
C MET A 491 33.23 -35.98 -21.18
N TRP A 492 33.10 -35.79 -19.87
CA TRP A 492 34.14 -35.25 -18.98
C TRP A 492 34.52 -33.79 -19.26
N VAL A 493 33.66 -33.03 -19.95
CA VAL A 493 33.86 -31.61 -20.26
C VAL A 493 32.57 -30.83 -19.99
N CYS A 494 32.67 -29.66 -19.37
CA CYS A 494 31.51 -28.76 -19.19
C CYS A 494 31.04 -28.23 -20.55
N ARG A 495 29.76 -28.45 -20.87
CA ARG A 495 29.12 -28.06 -22.14
C ARG A 495 27.80 -27.36 -21.85
N GLU A 496 27.36 -26.50 -22.77
CA GLU A 496 26.06 -25.82 -22.72
C GLU A 496 24.88 -26.81 -22.69
N GLU A 497 23.72 -26.36 -22.18
CA GLU A 497 22.50 -27.15 -21.92
C GLU A 497 21.90 -27.88 -23.14
N GLU A 498 22.41 -27.64 -24.35
CA GLU A 498 22.00 -28.37 -25.56
C GLU A 498 22.46 -29.85 -25.55
N TYR A 499 23.47 -30.19 -24.73
CA TYR A 499 24.03 -31.53 -24.61
C TYR A 499 23.59 -32.24 -23.33
N CYS A 500 23.11 -33.48 -23.46
CA CYS A 500 22.54 -34.25 -22.35
C CYS A 500 23.06 -35.69 -22.32
N LYS A 501 23.13 -36.29 -21.13
CA LYS A 501 23.22 -37.75 -20.93
C LYS A 501 21.88 -38.35 -20.47
N ARG A 502 21.03 -37.55 -19.84
CA ARG A 502 19.77 -37.94 -19.19
C ARG A 502 18.71 -36.87 -19.40
N ASP A 503 17.44 -37.22 -19.24
CA ASP A 503 16.32 -36.27 -19.35
C ASP A 503 16.39 -35.12 -18.34
N SER A 504 17.01 -35.34 -17.17
CA SER A 504 17.21 -34.31 -16.14
C SER A 504 18.15 -33.19 -16.56
N ASP A 505 18.97 -33.44 -17.58
CA ASP A 505 19.98 -32.52 -18.07
C ASP A 505 19.37 -31.53 -19.08
N CYS A 506 18.07 -31.68 -19.37
CA CYS A 506 17.29 -30.89 -20.32
C CYS A 506 16.25 -30.01 -19.62
N SER A 507 15.88 -28.91 -20.28
CA SER A 507 14.85 -27.98 -19.79
C SER A 507 13.49 -28.64 -19.59
N SER A 508 12.68 -28.07 -18.69
CA SER A 508 11.31 -28.54 -18.42
C SER A 508 10.47 -28.56 -19.70
N GLY A 509 10.01 -29.75 -20.10
CA GLY A 509 9.28 -29.96 -21.36
C GLY A 509 10.10 -30.70 -22.44
N GLU A 510 11.37 -31.01 -22.16
CA GLU A 510 12.26 -31.74 -23.07
C GLU A 510 12.61 -33.15 -22.54
N TYR A 511 13.26 -33.95 -23.39
CA TYR A 511 13.85 -35.25 -23.09
C TYR A 511 15.17 -35.41 -23.84
N CYS A 512 16.07 -36.24 -23.32
CA CYS A 512 17.37 -36.47 -23.92
C CYS A 512 17.28 -37.51 -25.04
N TYR A 513 17.71 -37.14 -26.26
CA TYR A 513 17.72 -38.03 -27.42
C TYR A 513 18.99 -37.84 -28.26
N ASN A 514 19.75 -38.91 -28.46
CA ASN A 514 21.04 -38.88 -29.17
C ASN A 514 21.96 -37.75 -28.67
N ASN A 515 22.12 -37.64 -27.35
CA ASN A 515 22.96 -36.65 -26.67
C ASN A 515 22.53 -35.19 -26.86
N THR A 516 21.29 -34.93 -27.31
CA THR A 516 20.72 -33.59 -27.43
C THR A 516 19.32 -33.53 -26.85
N CYS A 517 18.95 -32.40 -26.26
CA CYS A 517 17.61 -32.20 -25.73
C CYS A 517 16.56 -32.01 -26.85
N LYS A 518 15.39 -32.65 -26.71
CA LYS A 518 14.27 -32.62 -27.66
C LYS A 518 12.95 -32.35 -26.95
N ILE A 519 12.08 -31.55 -27.56
CA ILE A 519 10.77 -31.19 -27.00
C ILE A 519 9.83 -32.41 -26.94
N LYS A 520 9.20 -32.64 -25.79
CA LYS A 520 8.11 -33.62 -25.60
C LYS A 520 6.88 -33.12 -26.37
N LYS A 521 6.44 -33.85 -27.41
CA LYS A 521 5.14 -33.59 -28.06
C LYS A 521 4.01 -33.92 -27.08
N GLY A 522 3.49 -32.91 -26.37
CA GLY A 522 2.35 -33.04 -25.47
C GLY A 522 1.01 -33.10 -26.21
N ILE A 523 0.14 -34.00 -25.77
CA ILE A 523 -1.29 -34.03 -26.11
C ILE A 523 -1.99 -32.90 -25.33
N ASP A 524 -2.78 -32.10 -26.02
CA ASP A 524 -3.39 -30.87 -25.52
C ASP A 524 -4.50 -31.15 -24.48
N VAL A 525 -4.21 -30.92 -23.20
CA VAL A 525 -5.09 -31.18 -22.04
C VAL A 525 -6.31 -30.23 -22.01
N VAL A 526 -6.27 -29.16 -22.82
CA VAL A 526 -7.34 -28.16 -22.93
C VAL A 526 -8.68 -28.78 -23.34
N TRP A 527 -8.66 -29.85 -24.15
CA TRP A 527 -9.89 -30.54 -24.58
C TRP A 527 -10.64 -31.24 -23.44
N PHE A 528 -9.93 -31.75 -22.42
CA PHE A 528 -10.58 -32.40 -21.27
C PHE A 528 -11.28 -31.41 -20.35
N PHE A 529 -10.72 -30.21 -20.17
CA PHE A 529 -11.34 -29.15 -19.38
C PHE A 529 -12.59 -28.57 -20.06
N ILE A 530 -12.55 -28.40 -21.38
CA ILE A 530 -13.71 -27.94 -22.16
C ILE A 530 -14.87 -28.94 -22.06
N LEU A 531 -14.59 -30.25 -22.18
CA LEU A 531 -15.62 -31.28 -22.06
C LEU A 531 -16.23 -31.34 -20.66
N GLY A 532 -15.41 -31.18 -19.62
CA GLY A 532 -15.86 -31.14 -18.22
C GLY A 532 -16.75 -29.93 -17.93
N PHE A 533 -16.42 -28.76 -18.47
CA PHE A 533 -17.21 -27.54 -18.30
C PHE A 533 -18.58 -27.62 -18.99
N ILE A 534 -18.63 -28.22 -20.18
CA ILE A 534 -19.89 -28.45 -20.92
C ILE A 534 -20.83 -29.39 -20.14
N LEU A 535 -20.29 -30.49 -19.57
CA LEU A 535 -21.06 -31.43 -18.77
C LEU A 535 -21.62 -30.79 -17.48
N PHE A 536 -20.85 -29.89 -16.85
CA PHE A 536 -21.28 -29.15 -15.66
C PHE A 536 -22.42 -28.17 -15.96
N LEU A 537 -22.36 -27.45 -17.08
CA LEU A 537 -23.44 -26.56 -17.53
C LEU A 537 -24.75 -27.33 -17.81
N ILE A 538 -24.66 -28.50 -18.44
CA ILE A 538 -25.83 -29.36 -18.69
C ILE A 538 -26.48 -29.81 -17.36
N PHE A 539 -25.66 -30.14 -16.35
CA PHE A 539 -26.15 -30.52 -15.02
C PHE A 539 -26.90 -29.37 -14.32
N LEU A 540 -26.37 -28.15 -14.36
CA LEU A 540 -27.03 -26.98 -13.77
C LEU A 540 -28.36 -26.66 -14.44
N ILE A 541 -28.44 -26.80 -15.76
CA ILE A 541 -29.69 -26.61 -16.53
C ILE A 541 -30.73 -27.66 -16.11
N LEU A 542 -30.34 -28.93 -15.97
CA LEU A 542 -31.23 -30.00 -15.51
C LEU A 542 -31.76 -29.75 -14.09
N VAL A 543 -30.91 -29.30 -13.17
CA VAL A 543 -31.31 -28.96 -11.79
C VAL A 543 -32.31 -27.79 -11.78
N TYR A 544 -32.10 -26.78 -12.63
CA TYR A 544 -33.02 -25.65 -12.78
C TYR A 544 -34.41 -26.10 -13.27
N PHE A 545 -34.48 -26.97 -14.29
CA PHE A 545 -35.75 -27.49 -14.80
C PHE A 545 -36.50 -28.38 -13.80
N VAL A 546 -35.79 -29.16 -12.97
CA VAL A 546 -36.40 -29.96 -11.89
C VAL A 546 -36.99 -29.06 -10.80
N LYS A 547 -36.37 -27.91 -10.53
CA LYS A 547 -36.85 -26.93 -9.53
C LYS A 547 -38.11 -26.18 -10.01
N ILE A 548 -38.19 -25.86 -11.30
CA ILE A 548 -39.40 -25.24 -11.90
C ILE A 548 -40.59 -26.21 -11.89
N ARG A 549 -40.39 -27.48 -12.25
CA ARG A 549 -41.48 -28.49 -12.24
C ARG A 549 -42.06 -28.80 -10.86
N LYS A 550 -41.34 -28.50 -9.77
CA LYS A 550 -41.85 -28.68 -8.39
C LYS A 550 -42.69 -27.50 -7.88
N ASN A 551 -42.66 -26.35 -8.56
CA ASN A 551 -43.44 -25.17 -8.18
C ASN A 551 -44.78 -25.05 -8.93
N GLU A 552 -45.07 -25.95 -9.88
CA GLU A 552 -46.34 -26.01 -10.63
C GLU A 552 -47.25 -27.18 -10.22
N LYS A 553 -47.06 -27.78 -9.03
CA LYS A 553 -47.95 -28.82 -8.49
C LYS A 553 -48.47 -28.51 -7.09
#